data_AF-A0AAW8HAF6-F1
#
_entry.id   AF-A0AAW8HAF6-F1
#
_cell.length_a   1.000
_cell.length_b   1.000
_cell.length_c   1.000
_cell.angle_alpha   90.00
_cell.angle_beta   90.00
_cell.angle_gamma   90.00
#
_symmetry.space_group_name_H-M   'P 1'
#
loop_
_entity.id
_entity.type
_entity.pdbx_description
1 polymer ?
#
loop_
_entity_poly.entity_id
_entity_poly.type
_entity_poly.pdbx_seq_one_letter_code
_entity_poly.pdbx_strand_id
1 'polypeptide(L)'
;MYQPVALFIGLRYMRGRAADRFGRFVSWLSTIGITLGVMALVTVLSVMNGFERELQNNILGLMPQAVLSSSNGSVNPQQLPESAAKLQGVTRVAPLTTGDVVLQSARSVAVGVMLGIDPAQNDPLTPYLVNVKQTDLVAGQYNVILGEQLAGQLGVNRGDQLRVMVPSASQFTPMGRLPSQRLFNIIGTFAANSEVDGYQMLVNIQDASRLMRYPAGNITGWRLWLDAPLKVDVLSQQKLPEGTKWQDWRDRKGELFQAVRMEKNMMGLLLSLIVAVAAFNIITSLGLMVMEKQGEVAILQTQGLTPRQIMAVFMVQGASAGIIGALLGAVLGALLASQLNNLMPIIGALLDGAALPVAIEPLQVIGIALAAMAIALLSTLYPSWRAAATQPAEALRYE
;
A
#
# COMPACT_ATOMS: atom_id res chain seq x y z
N MET A 1 51.02 -3.94 -7.65
CA MET A 1 50.49 -4.88 -6.62
C MET A 1 48.99 -4.66 -6.53
N TYR A 2 48.16 -5.64 -6.89
CA TYR A 2 46.70 -5.51 -6.76
C TYR A 2 46.33 -5.64 -5.28
N GLN A 3 46.12 -4.50 -4.61
CA GLN A 3 45.49 -4.46 -3.29
C GLN A 3 44.01 -4.15 -3.48
N PRO A 4 43.08 -4.96 -2.90
CA PRO A 4 43.32 -6.12 -2.04
C PRO A 4 43.52 -7.43 -2.82
N VAL A 5 44.53 -8.22 -2.44
CA VAL A 5 44.84 -9.54 -3.04
C VAL A 5 43.65 -10.51 -2.92
N ALA A 6 42.94 -10.50 -1.79
CA ALA A 6 41.76 -11.34 -1.57
C ALA A 6 40.62 -11.04 -2.57
N LEU A 7 40.44 -9.77 -2.94
CA LEU A 7 39.42 -9.34 -3.89
C LEU A 7 39.78 -9.78 -5.31
N PHE A 8 41.06 -9.66 -5.70
CA PHE A 8 41.56 -10.14 -6.98
C PHE A 8 41.40 -11.65 -7.13
N ILE A 9 41.76 -12.41 -6.09
CA ILE A 9 41.67 -13.88 -6.09
C ILE A 9 40.19 -14.32 -6.09
N GLY A 10 39.33 -13.74 -5.24
CA GLY A 10 37.91 -14.08 -5.18
C GLY A 10 37.16 -13.82 -6.49
N LEU A 11 37.37 -12.67 -7.12
CA LEU A 11 36.77 -12.36 -8.43
C LEU A 11 37.31 -13.27 -9.56
N ARG A 12 38.57 -13.70 -9.47
CA ARG A 12 39.17 -14.61 -10.44
C ARG A 12 38.61 -16.03 -10.31
N TYR A 13 38.35 -16.51 -9.09
CA TYR A 13 37.66 -17.79 -8.86
C TYR A 13 36.24 -17.79 -9.46
N MET A 14 35.51 -16.68 -9.35
CA MET A 14 34.20 -16.53 -10.00
C MET A 14 34.29 -16.64 -11.54
N ARG A 15 35.34 -16.09 -12.16
CA ARG A 15 35.55 -16.06 -13.62
C ARG A 15 36.27 -17.30 -14.18
N GLY A 16 36.43 -18.37 -13.39
CA GLY A 16 37.37 -19.49 -13.57
C GLY A 16 37.73 -19.94 -15.00
N ARG A 17 39.00 -20.37 -15.17
CA ARG A 17 39.51 -21.00 -16.41
C ARG A 17 38.70 -22.26 -16.77
N ALA A 18 38.76 -22.65 -18.05
CA ALA A 18 38.00 -23.75 -18.66
C ALA A 18 37.99 -25.10 -17.89
N ALA A 19 38.96 -25.36 -17.00
CA ALA A 19 39.06 -26.58 -16.20
C ALA A 19 38.11 -26.66 -14.98
N ASP A 20 37.66 -25.54 -14.40
CA ASP A 20 36.74 -25.54 -13.24
C ASP A 20 35.28 -25.45 -13.69
N ARG A 21 34.70 -26.59 -14.08
CA ARG A 21 33.28 -26.67 -14.48
C ARG A 21 32.32 -26.69 -13.28
N PHE A 22 32.70 -27.34 -12.17
CA PHE A 22 31.81 -27.52 -11.02
C PHE A 22 31.58 -26.23 -10.24
N GLY A 23 32.66 -25.49 -9.92
CA GLY A 23 32.55 -24.23 -9.19
C GLY A 23 31.76 -23.14 -9.94
N ARG A 24 31.87 -23.09 -11.28
CA ARG A 24 31.07 -22.18 -12.11
C ARG A 24 29.59 -22.57 -12.16
N PHE A 25 29.29 -23.88 -12.26
CA PHE A 25 27.92 -24.37 -12.27
C PHE A 25 27.18 -24.02 -10.99
N VAL A 26 27.81 -24.28 -9.85
CA VAL A 26 27.30 -23.96 -8.51
C VAL A 26 27.01 -22.46 -8.36
N SER A 27 27.99 -21.61 -8.68
CA SER A 27 27.83 -20.16 -8.54
C SER A 27 26.71 -19.61 -9.43
N TRP A 28 26.55 -20.15 -10.64
CA TRP A 28 25.47 -19.78 -11.55
C TRP A 28 24.09 -20.22 -11.01
N LEU A 29 23.99 -21.43 -10.46
CA LEU A 29 22.75 -21.94 -9.88
C LEU A 29 22.28 -21.09 -8.69
N SER A 30 23.19 -20.74 -7.77
CA SER A 30 22.85 -19.87 -6.65
C SER A 30 22.50 -18.45 -7.11
N THR A 31 23.21 -17.91 -8.11
CA THR A 31 22.90 -16.60 -8.69
C THR A 31 21.50 -16.59 -9.29
N ILE A 32 21.11 -17.64 -10.03
CA ILE A 32 19.76 -17.77 -10.59
C ILE A 32 18.71 -17.85 -9.49
N GLY A 33 18.93 -18.68 -8.46
CA GLY A 33 17.99 -18.82 -7.36
C GLY A 33 17.68 -17.48 -6.68
N ILE A 34 18.72 -16.70 -6.40
CA ILE A 34 18.59 -15.36 -5.80
C ILE A 34 17.93 -14.39 -6.79
N THR A 35 18.35 -14.42 -8.06
CA THR A 35 17.77 -13.58 -9.12
C THR A 35 16.26 -13.81 -9.22
N LEU A 36 15.82 -15.07 -9.29
CA LEU A 36 14.40 -15.44 -9.39
C LEU A 36 13.64 -15.06 -8.12
N GLY A 37 14.19 -15.32 -6.94
CA GLY A 37 13.56 -14.97 -5.67
C GLY A 37 13.35 -13.46 -5.50
N VAL A 38 14.40 -12.67 -5.78
CA VAL A 38 14.33 -11.20 -5.70
C VAL A 38 13.43 -10.63 -6.80
N MET A 39 13.51 -11.16 -8.03
CA MET A 39 12.64 -10.75 -9.14
C MET A 39 11.17 -10.99 -8.81
N ALA A 40 10.81 -12.16 -8.29
CA ALA A 40 9.44 -12.48 -7.88
C ALA A 40 8.97 -11.58 -6.74
N LEU A 41 9.80 -11.38 -5.71
CA LEU A 41 9.50 -10.51 -4.57
C LEU A 41 9.24 -9.06 -4.99
N VAL A 42 10.10 -8.49 -5.84
CA VAL A 42 9.92 -7.13 -6.38
C VAL A 42 8.66 -7.03 -7.23
N THR A 43 8.41 -8.00 -8.10
CA THR A 43 7.26 -7.97 -9.01
C THR A 43 5.94 -8.03 -8.24
N VAL A 44 5.78 -9.01 -7.34
CA VAL A 44 4.54 -9.20 -6.57
C VAL A 44 4.28 -8.01 -5.65
N LEU A 45 5.30 -7.52 -4.93
CA LEU A 45 5.12 -6.36 -4.06
C LEU A 45 4.76 -5.08 -4.85
N SER A 46 5.31 -4.92 -6.06
CA SER A 46 4.95 -3.77 -6.92
C SER A 46 3.49 -3.82 -7.38
N VAL A 47 2.96 -5.01 -7.68
CA VAL A 47 1.53 -5.21 -7.98
C VAL A 47 0.68 -4.91 -6.74
N MET A 48 1.07 -5.42 -5.58
CA MET A 48 0.34 -5.17 -4.33
C MET A 48 0.33 -3.69 -3.94
N ASN A 49 1.44 -2.97 -4.13
CA ASN A 49 1.48 -1.52 -3.93
C ASN A 49 0.56 -0.78 -4.91
N GLY A 50 0.52 -1.22 -6.17
CA GLY A 50 -0.36 -0.66 -7.18
C GLY A 50 -1.82 -0.83 -6.80
N PHE A 51 -2.20 -2.04 -6.41
CA PHE A 51 -3.53 -2.36 -5.92
C PHE A 51 -3.92 -1.55 -4.69
N GLU A 52 -3.04 -1.44 -3.69
CA GLU A 52 -3.26 -0.60 -2.50
C GLU A 52 -3.48 0.88 -2.87
N ARG A 53 -2.70 1.40 -3.82
CA ARG A 53 -2.85 2.78 -4.32
C ARG A 53 -4.16 2.98 -5.09
N GLU A 54 -4.55 2.02 -5.92
CA GLU A 54 -5.80 2.06 -6.67
C GLU A 54 -7.00 2.03 -5.73
N LEU A 55 -6.99 1.12 -4.74
CA LEU A 55 -8.00 1.09 -3.68
C LEU A 55 -8.04 2.40 -2.88
N GLN A 56 -6.88 2.95 -2.52
CA GLN A 56 -6.80 4.23 -1.83
C GLN A 56 -7.43 5.35 -2.66
N ASN A 57 -7.12 5.44 -3.96
CA ASN A 57 -7.64 6.50 -4.83
C ASN A 57 -9.15 6.38 -5.04
N ASN A 58 -9.64 5.17 -5.33
CA ASN A 58 -11.04 4.94 -5.63
C ASN A 58 -11.93 5.06 -4.38
N ILE A 59 -11.43 4.68 -3.20
CA ILE A 59 -12.21 4.73 -1.96
C ILE A 59 -11.93 6.02 -1.18
N LEU A 60 -10.69 6.21 -0.72
CA LEU A 60 -10.30 7.33 0.16
C LEU A 60 -10.16 8.68 -0.58
N GLY A 61 -10.05 8.67 -1.91
CA GLY A 61 -10.04 9.89 -2.71
C GLY A 61 -11.40 10.59 -2.80
N LEU A 62 -12.49 9.81 -2.73
CA LEU A 62 -13.85 10.30 -2.94
C LEU A 62 -14.62 10.49 -1.63
N MET A 63 -14.37 9.64 -0.62
CA MET A 63 -15.00 9.78 0.69
C MET A 63 -14.27 10.79 1.61
N PRO A 64 -14.90 11.24 2.71
CA PRO A 64 -14.20 11.97 3.75
C PRO A 64 -13.11 11.12 4.41
N GLN A 65 -11.86 11.60 4.37
CA GLN A 65 -10.71 10.88 4.95
C GLN A 65 -10.65 11.04 6.46
N ALA A 66 -10.78 12.27 6.95
CA ALA A 66 -10.91 12.57 8.36
C ALA A 66 -11.88 13.74 8.58
N VAL A 67 -12.49 13.76 9.76
CA VAL A 67 -13.39 14.81 10.22
C VAL A 67 -12.99 15.18 11.64
N LEU A 68 -12.69 16.47 11.85
CA LEU A 68 -12.53 17.03 13.18
C LEU A 68 -13.91 17.49 13.67
N SER A 69 -14.51 16.68 14.54
CA SER A 69 -15.82 16.96 15.13
C SER A 69 -15.67 17.43 16.58
N SER A 70 -16.79 17.74 17.24
CA SER A 70 -16.85 17.98 18.69
C SER A 70 -17.33 16.70 19.39
N SER A 71 -16.92 16.52 20.65
CA SER A 71 -17.49 15.49 21.53
C SER A 71 -19.02 15.56 21.65
N ASN A 72 -19.60 16.74 21.44
CA ASN A 72 -21.04 17.00 21.53
C ASN A 72 -21.78 16.72 20.21
N GLY A 73 -21.10 16.20 19.18
CA GLY A 73 -21.68 15.74 17.92
C GLY A 73 -21.96 16.83 16.88
N SER A 74 -21.81 18.11 17.21
CA SER A 74 -21.80 19.22 16.25
C SER A 74 -20.80 20.30 16.64
N VAL A 75 -20.27 21.00 15.65
CA VAL A 75 -19.29 22.07 15.78
C VAL A 75 -19.94 23.38 15.37
N ASN A 76 -19.74 24.44 16.17
CA ASN A 76 -20.02 25.81 15.74
C ASN A 76 -18.77 26.38 15.04
N PRO A 77 -18.83 26.69 13.73
CA PRO A 77 -17.69 27.24 12.99
C PRO A 77 -17.14 28.56 13.56
N GLN A 78 -17.91 29.31 14.34
CA GLN A 78 -17.45 30.53 15.01
C GLN A 78 -16.56 30.24 16.23
N GLN A 79 -16.81 29.12 16.92
CA GLN A 79 -16.04 28.71 18.09
C GLN A 79 -14.81 27.88 17.71
N LEU A 80 -14.94 27.06 16.67
CA LEU A 80 -13.84 26.30 16.08
C LEU A 80 -13.67 26.74 14.62
N PRO A 81 -12.92 27.83 14.37
CA PRO A 81 -12.70 28.30 13.00
C PRO A 81 -11.85 27.30 12.20
N GLU A 82 -11.95 27.39 10.88
CA GLU A 82 -11.20 26.53 9.94
C GLU A 82 -9.69 26.51 10.23
N SER A 83 -9.11 27.63 10.68
CA SER A 83 -7.70 27.74 11.03
C SER A 83 -7.28 26.82 12.18
N ALA A 84 -8.18 26.52 13.12
CA ALA A 84 -7.91 25.60 14.22
C ALA A 84 -7.87 24.13 13.75
N ALA A 85 -8.42 23.84 12.57
CA ALA A 85 -8.44 22.51 11.96
C ALA A 85 -7.26 22.26 11.00
N LYS A 86 -6.37 23.25 10.79
CA LYS A 86 -5.15 23.11 10.00
C LYS A 86 -4.05 22.41 10.80
N LEU A 87 -4.19 21.10 10.94
CA LEU A 87 -3.26 20.22 11.65
C LEU A 87 -2.09 19.77 10.74
N GLN A 88 -1.08 19.13 11.33
CA GLN A 88 0.05 18.58 10.56
C GLN A 88 -0.46 17.46 9.64
N GLY A 89 0.01 17.44 8.38
CA GLY A 89 -0.42 16.49 7.35
C GLY A 89 -1.76 16.83 6.68
N VAL A 90 -2.42 17.93 7.07
CA VAL A 90 -3.67 18.38 6.43
C VAL A 90 -3.36 19.33 5.26
N THR A 91 -3.81 18.98 4.06
CA THR A 91 -3.61 19.77 2.84
C THR A 91 -4.76 20.75 2.58
N ARG A 92 -5.98 20.35 2.93
CA ARG A 92 -7.19 21.16 2.74
C ARG A 92 -8.18 20.90 3.87
N VAL A 93 -8.96 21.92 4.20
CA VAL A 93 -10.07 21.86 5.16
C VAL A 93 -11.33 22.39 4.49
N ALA A 94 -12.49 21.79 4.79
CA ALA A 94 -13.80 22.28 4.37
C ALA A 94 -14.87 21.94 5.43
N PRO A 95 -15.94 22.74 5.56
CA PRO A 95 -17.04 22.39 6.45
C PRO A 95 -17.80 21.19 5.89
N LEU A 96 -18.21 20.27 6.77
CA LEU A 96 -18.97 19.08 6.39
C LEU A 96 -20.05 18.79 7.41
N THR A 97 -21.24 18.48 6.92
CA THR A 97 -22.27 17.80 7.70
C THR A 97 -22.46 16.40 7.15
N THR A 98 -22.22 15.37 7.94
CA THR A 98 -22.30 13.98 7.48
C THR A 98 -23.06 13.11 8.48
N GLY A 99 -23.74 12.08 7.96
CA GLY A 99 -24.50 11.14 8.79
C GLY A 99 -25.01 9.95 7.98
N ASP A 100 -25.19 8.82 8.67
CA ASP A 100 -25.84 7.65 8.08
C ASP A 100 -27.34 7.89 7.94
N VAL A 101 -27.86 7.59 6.76
CA VAL A 101 -29.25 7.85 6.37
C VAL A 101 -29.92 6.59 5.86
N VAL A 102 -31.21 6.48 6.12
CA VAL A 102 -32.11 5.53 5.46
C VAL A 102 -32.88 6.29 4.40
N LEU A 103 -32.76 5.80 3.16
CA LEU A 103 -33.36 6.37 1.97
C LEU A 103 -34.55 5.51 1.57
N GLN A 104 -35.70 6.14 1.43
CA GLN A 104 -36.94 5.45 1.09
C GLN A 104 -37.57 6.10 -0.15
N SER A 105 -37.67 5.32 -1.22
CA SER A 105 -38.47 5.65 -2.40
C SER A 105 -39.85 5.01 -2.30
N ALA A 106 -40.67 5.18 -3.33
CA ALA A 106 -41.97 4.49 -3.42
C ALA A 106 -41.82 2.97 -3.63
N ARG A 107 -40.64 2.50 -4.08
CA ARG A 107 -40.42 1.11 -4.52
C ARG A 107 -39.47 0.33 -3.62
N SER A 108 -38.48 1.00 -3.03
CA SER A 108 -37.43 0.34 -2.27
C SER A 108 -36.85 1.24 -1.17
N VAL A 109 -36.05 0.62 -0.31
CA VAL A 109 -35.33 1.26 0.80
C VAL A 109 -33.86 0.91 0.68
N ALA A 110 -32.98 1.89 0.88
CA ALA A 110 -31.54 1.71 0.90
C ALA A 110 -30.93 2.42 2.12
N VAL A 111 -29.72 2.03 2.50
CA VAL A 111 -28.92 2.73 3.50
C VAL A 111 -27.82 3.49 2.76
N GLY A 112 -27.55 4.72 3.16
CA GLY A 112 -26.54 5.55 2.54
C GLY A 112 -25.85 6.48 3.53
N VAL A 113 -24.95 7.29 3.01
CA VAL A 113 -24.23 8.34 3.73
C VAL A 113 -24.57 9.67 3.09
N MET A 114 -25.15 10.56 3.88
CA MET A 114 -25.41 11.92 3.47
C MET A 114 -24.16 12.77 3.65
N LEU A 115 -23.75 13.45 2.59
CA LEU A 115 -22.67 14.45 2.59
C LEU A 115 -23.28 15.83 2.32
N GLY A 116 -23.45 16.60 3.38
CA GLY A 116 -23.80 18.02 3.35
C GLY A 116 -22.55 18.84 3.08
N ILE A 117 -22.44 19.34 1.85
CA ILE A 117 -21.29 20.11 1.36
C ILE A 117 -21.66 21.58 1.14
N ASP A 118 -20.65 22.45 1.22
CA ASP A 118 -20.78 23.83 0.78
C ASP A 118 -20.68 23.89 -0.75
N PRO A 119 -21.75 24.27 -1.48
CA PRO A 119 -21.73 24.29 -2.95
C PRO A 119 -20.67 25.22 -3.53
N ALA A 120 -20.20 26.22 -2.77
CA ALA A 120 -19.15 27.15 -3.20
C ALA A 120 -17.74 26.52 -3.18
N GLN A 121 -17.55 25.40 -2.47
CA GLN A 121 -16.26 24.71 -2.37
C GLN A 121 -16.24 23.46 -3.23
N ASN A 122 -15.21 23.29 -4.06
CA ASN A 122 -15.10 22.14 -4.95
C ASN A 122 -15.03 20.82 -4.17
N ASP A 123 -15.89 19.85 -4.47
CA ASP A 123 -15.89 18.51 -3.85
C ASP A 123 -15.22 17.49 -4.80
N PRO A 124 -14.57 16.43 -4.29
CA PRO A 124 -14.00 15.39 -5.14
C PRO A 124 -15.01 14.72 -6.09
N LEU A 125 -16.31 14.77 -5.78
CA LEU A 125 -17.38 14.22 -6.62
C LEU A 125 -17.85 15.18 -7.72
N THR A 126 -17.47 16.47 -7.68
CA THR A 126 -17.88 17.47 -8.68
C THR A 126 -17.57 17.08 -10.13
N PRO A 127 -16.39 16.50 -10.46
CA PRO A 127 -16.06 16.09 -11.83
C PRO A 127 -16.93 14.94 -12.36
N TYR A 128 -17.60 14.20 -11.49
CA TYR A 128 -18.39 13.01 -11.82
C TYR A 128 -19.90 13.29 -11.88
N LEU A 129 -20.32 14.55 -11.72
CA LEU A 129 -21.72 14.95 -11.79
C LEU A 129 -22.28 14.78 -13.20
N VAL A 130 -23.47 14.18 -13.31
CA VAL A 130 -24.14 13.91 -14.57
C VAL A 130 -25.36 14.82 -14.70
N ASN A 131 -25.34 15.71 -15.71
CA ASN A 131 -26.44 16.62 -16.06
C ASN A 131 -26.91 17.57 -14.92
N VAL A 132 -26.05 17.84 -13.95
CA VAL A 132 -26.32 18.72 -12.80
C VAL A 132 -25.05 19.46 -12.38
N LYS A 133 -25.19 20.64 -11.76
CA LYS A 133 -24.07 21.36 -11.18
C LYS A 133 -24.14 21.30 -9.65
N GLN A 134 -22.98 21.30 -9.00
CA GLN A 134 -22.92 21.35 -7.54
C GLN A 134 -23.63 22.59 -6.97
N THR A 135 -23.57 23.73 -7.68
CA THR A 135 -24.23 24.98 -7.31
C THR A 135 -25.75 24.90 -7.27
N ASP A 136 -26.35 23.86 -7.86
CA ASP A 136 -27.80 23.63 -7.84
C ASP A 136 -28.29 23.08 -6.47
N LEU A 137 -27.36 22.72 -5.58
CA LEU A 137 -27.62 22.39 -4.17
C LEU A 137 -27.90 23.67 -3.35
N VAL A 138 -29.05 24.29 -3.60
CA VAL A 138 -29.47 25.52 -2.94
C VAL A 138 -30.08 25.23 -1.56
N ALA A 139 -29.64 25.98 -0.55
CA ALA A 139 -30.12 25.86 0.82
C ALA A 139 -31.64 26.04 0.93
N GLY A 140 -32.31 25.15 1.67
CA GLY A 140 -33.74 25.16 1.91
C GLY A 140 -34.59 24.51 0.82
N GLN A 141 -34.00 24.18 -0.34
CA GLN A 141 -34.71 23.47 -1.42
C GLN A 141 -34.71 21.95 -1.22
N TYR A 142 -33.87 21.42 -0.31
CA TYR A 142 -33.73 20.00 -0.07
C TYR A 142 -33.44 19.23 -1.37
N ASN A 143 -32.55 19.78 -2.20
CA ASN A 143 -32.08 19.10 -3.40
C ASN A 143 -31.05 18.04 -3.03
N VAL A 144 -31.07 16.91 -3.74
CA VAL A 144 -30.12 15.81 -3.59
C VAL A 144 -29.56 15.39 -4.93
N ILE A 145 -28.26 15.09 -4.94
CA ILE A 145 -27.58 14.37 -6.02
C ILE A 145 -27.21 12.98 -5.47
N LEU A 146 -27.61 11.92 -6.17
CA LEU A 146 -27.38 10.54 -5.75
C LEU A 146 -26.28 9.88 -6.58
N GLY A 147 -25.57 8.91 -6.02
CA GLY A 147 -24.76 8.00 -6.83
C GLY A 147 -25.65 7.23 -7.80
N GLU A 148 -25.17 6.99 -9.02
CA GLU A 148 -25.97 6.34 -10.08
C GLU A 148 -26.44 4.93 -9.69
N GLN A 149 -25.57 4.14 -9.04
CA GLN A 149 -25.93 2.82 -8.54
C GLN A 149 -27.00 2.88 -7.44
N LEU A 150 -26.89 3.84 -6.51
CA LEU A 150 -27.87 4.08 -5.47
C LEU A 150 -29.23 4.52 -6.03
N ALA A 151 -29.23 5.40 -7.03
CA ALA A 151 -30.45 5.80 -7.74
C ALA A 151 -31.11 4.61 -8.45
N GLY A 152 -30.31 3.75 -9.08
CA GLY A 152 -30.77 2.50 -9.71
C GLY A 152 -31.41 1.53 -8.71
N GLN A 153 -30.78 1.30 -7.55
CA GLN A 153 -31.33 0.47 -6.46
C GLN A 153 -32.64 1.04 -5.89
N LEU A 154 -32.73 2.37 -5.79
CA LEU A 154 -33.92 3.07 -5.32
C LEU A 154 -35.03 3.14 -6.38
N GLY A 155 -34.71 2.86 -7.65
CA GLY A 155 -35.63 2.93 -8.79
C GLY A 155 -36.16 4.34 -9.03
N VAL A 156 -35.33 5.36 -8.78
CA VAL A 156 -35.68 6.78 -8.84
C VAL A 156 -34.96 7.48 -9.98
N ASN A 157 -35.60 8.49 -10.55
CA ASN A 157 -35.06 9.33 -11.62
C ASN A 157 -34.98 10.79 -11.17
N ARG A 158 -34.31 11.61 -11.98
CA ARG A 158 -34.33 13.06 -11.80
C ARG A 158 -35.77 13.59 -11.83
N GLY A 159 -36.10 14.44 -10.86
CA GLY A 159 -37.45 14.98 -10.67
C GLY A 159 -38.28 14.23 -9.63
N ASP A 160 -37.89 13.00 -9.28
CA ASP A 160 -38.56 12.25 -8.23
C ASP A 160 -38.21 12.79 -6.84
N GLN A 161 -39.02 12.41 -5.85
CA GLN A 161 -38.80 12.72 -4.45
C GLN A 161 -38.35 11.48 -3.68
N LEU A 162 -37.39 11.68 -2.78
CA LEU A 162 -36.84 10.64 -1.93
C LEU A 162 -37.00 11.04 -0.47
N ARG A 163 -37.51 10.14 0.37
CA ARG A 163 -37.54 10.35 1.81
C ARG A 163 -36.18 9.99 2.39
N VAL A 164 -35.54 10.95 3.03
CA VAL A 164 -34.28 10.78 3.75
C VAL A 164 -34.57 10.80 5.23
N MET A 165 -34.13 9.76 5.94
CA MET A 165 -34.31 9.61 7.38
C MET A 165 -32.93 9.50 8.05
N VAL A 166 -32.74 10.19 9.18
CA VAL A 166 -31.54 10.12 10.02
C VAL A 166 -31.93 9.45 11.34
N PRO A 167 -31.62 8.16 11.55
CA PRO A 167 -31.99 7.46 12.78
C PRO A 167 -31.33 8.02 14.04
N SER A 168 -30.10 8.53 13.92
CA SER A 168 -29.33 9.08 15.04
C SER A 168 -29.91 10.39 15.57
N ALA A 169 -30.58 11.18 14.73
CA ALA A 169 -31.27 12.41 15.10
C ALA A 169 -32.75 12.10 15.33
N SER A 170 -33.18 11.87 16.58
CA SER A 170 -34.57 11.52 16.89
C SER A 170 -35.18 12.42 17.97
N GLN A 171 -36.49 12.64 17.92
CA GLN A 171 -37.26 13.19 19.06
C GLN A 171 -38.03 12.11 19.79
N PHE A 172 -38.19 12.30 21.09
CA PHE A 172 -39.15 11.54 21.87
C PHE A 172 -40.54 12.13 21.65
N THR A 173 -41.47 11.26 21.27
CA THR A 173 -42.91 11.55 21.23
C THR A 173 -43.63 10.59 22.19
N PRO A 174 -44.88 10.87 22.59
CA PRO A 174 -45.67 9.95 23.42
C PRO A 174 -45.81 8.53 22.81
N MET A 175 -45.61 8.39 21.50
CA MET A 175 -45.71 7.13 20.75
C MET A 175 -44.33 6.48 20.47
N GLY A 176 -43.24 7.02 21.03
CA GLY A 176 -41.88 6.50 20.85
C GLY A 176 -40.91 7.48 20.18
N ARG A 177 -39.72 6.99 19.81
CA ARG A 177 -38.68 7.79 19.14
C ARG A 177 -38.99 7.95 17.66
N LEU A 178 -39.26 9.17 17.23
CA LEU A 178 -39.45 9.49 15.81
C LEU A 178 -38.12 10.00 15.22
N PRO A 179 -37.54 9.32 14.23
CA PRO A 179 -36.32 9.80 13.56
C PRO A 179 -36.61 11.05 12.74
N SER A 180 -35.59 11.90 12.62
CA SER A 180 -35.62 13.08 11.77
C SER A 180 -35.73 12.63 10.33
N GLN A 181 -36.67 13.18 9.58
CA GLN A 181 -36.93 12.79 8.21
C GLN A 181 -37.44 13.95 7.38
N ARG A 182 -37.11 13.94 6.08
CA ARG A 182 -37.55 14.96 5.13
C ARG A 182 -37.59 14.40 3.71
N LEU A 183 -38.45 14.97 2.86
CA LEU A 183 -38.45 14.70 1.42
C LEU A 183 -37.40 15.58 0.74
N PHE A 184 -36.56 14.96 -0.07
CA PHE A 184 -35.57 15.61 -0.92
C PHE A 184 -35.96 15.44 -2.39
N ASN A 185 -35.64 16.45 -3.20
CA ASN A 185 -35.88 16.46 -4.64
C ASN A 185 -34.61 16.01 -5.37
N ILE A 186 -34.72 14.96 -6.20
CA ILE A 186 -33.57 14.44 -6.94
C ILE A 186 -33.31 15.34 -8.14
N ILE A 187 -32.20 16.07 -8.11
CA ILE A 187 -31.82 17.02 -9.18
C ILE A 187 -30.83 16.44 -10.18
N GLY A 188 -30.16 15.34 -9.85
CA GLY A 188 -29.23 14.65 -10.73
C GLY A 188 -28.53 13.48 -10.04
N THR A 189 -27.56 12.91 -10.74
CA THR A 189 -26.73 11.81 -10.24
C THR A 189 -25.24 12.09 -10.43
N PHE A 190 -24.39 11.28 -9.82
CA PHE A 190 -22.97 11.22 -10.13
C PHE A 190 -22.53 9.78 -10.42
N ALA A 191 -21.50 9.63 -11.25
CA ALA A 191 -20.94 8.35 -11.66
C ALA A 191 -19.41 8.39 -11.55
N ALA A 192 -18.89 8.04 -10.38
CA ALA A 192 -17.46 8.00 -10.12
C ALA A 192 -16.82 6.65 -10.46
N ASN A 193 -17.62 5.66 -10.88
CA ASN A 193 -17.17 4.28 -11.13
C ASN A 193 -16.45 3.68 -9.91
N SER A 194 -16.92 4.04 -8.72
CA SER A 194 -16.37 3.61 -7.44
C SER A 194 -17.51 3.19 -6.50
N GLU A 195 -17.19 2.48 -5.43
CA GLU A 195 -18.14 2.04 -4.40
C GLU A 195 -19.00 3.18 -3.85
N VAL A 196 -18.51 4.43 -3.88
CA VAL A 196 -19.26 5.61 -3.43
C VAL A 196 -20.58 5.82 -4.19
N ASP A 197 -20.66 5.38 -5.45
CA ASP A 197 -21.87 5.47 -6.28
C ASP A 197 -23.03 4.64 -5.70
N GLY A 198 -22.72 3.63 -4.89
CA GLY A 198 -23.69 2.72 -4.30
C GLY A 198 -24.28 3.19 -2.97
N TYR A 199 -23.72 4.21 -2.31
CA TYR A 199 -24.18 4.60 -0.97
C TYR A 199 -24.10 6.10 -0.65
N GLN A 200 -23.34 6.92 -1.39
CA GLN A 200 -23.20 8.33 -1.07
C GLN A 200 -24.29 9.18 -1.75
N MET A 201 -24.69 10.25 -1.06
CA MET A 201 -25.52 11.30 -1.60
C MET A 201 -24.97 12.67 -1.22
N LEU A 202 -25.06 13.63 -2.14
CA LEU A 202 -24.67 15.02 -1.92
C LEU A 202 -25.91 15.88 -1.69
N VAL A 203 -25.84 16.71 -0.66
CA VAL A 203 -26.88 17.70 -0.36
C VAL A 203 -26.22 19.01 0.07
N ASN A 204 -27.01 20.07 0.11
CA ASN A 204 -26.56 21.33 0.70
C ASN A 204 -26.27 21.16 2.21
N ILE A 205 -25.15 21.70 2.68
CA ILE A 205 -24.72 21.61 4.09
C ILE A 205 -25.74 22.14 5.09
N GLN A 206 -26.46 23.23 4.76
CA GLN A 206 -27.49 23.78 5.65
C GLN A 206 -28.71 22.87 5.76
N ASP A 207 -29.11 22.23 4.65
CA ASP A 207 -30.22 21.26 4.65
C ASP A 207 -29.85 19.99 5.41
N ALA A 208 -28.62 19.50 5.24
CA ALA A 208 -28.08 18.40 6.04
C ALA A 208 -28.08 18.74 7.53
N SER A 209 -27.58 19.92 7.93
CA SER A 209 -27.53 20.33 9.34
C SER A 209 -28.92 20.42 9.97
N ARG A 210 -29.92 20.91 9.21
CA ARG A 210 -31.32 20.92 9.66
C ARG A 210 -31.85 19.50 9.84
N LEU A 211 -31.57 18.59 8.92
CA LEU A 211 -31.99 17.20 9.02
C LEU A 211 -31.33 16.49 10.21
N MET A 212 -30.04 16.76 10.46
CA MET A 212 -29.29 16.30 11.64
C MET A 212 -29.72 16.96 12.94
N ARG A 213 -30.58 18.00 12.87
CA ARG A 213 -31.10 18.78 14.01
C ARG A 213 -30.00 19.51 14.80
N TYR A 214 -28.97 19.96 14.11
CA TYR A 214 -27.96 20.81 14.71
C TYR A 214 -28.50 22.25 14.91
N PRO A 215 -27.95 22.99 15.90
CA PRO A 215 -28.21 24.44 16.01
C PRO A 215 -27.92 25.15 14.69
N ALA A 216 -28.62 26.25 14.43
CA ALA A 216 -28.45 27.00 13.18
C ALA A 216 -26.99 27.45 13.00
N GLY A 217 -26.39 27.11 11.86
CA GLY A 217 -24.99 27.40 11.56
C GLY A 217 -23.99 26.33 12.03
N ASN A 218 -24.41 25.36 12.85
CA ASN A 218 -23.55 24.24 13.24
C ASN A 218 -23.45 23.18 12.14
N ILE A 219 -22.32 22.49 12.14
CA ILE A 219 -21.96 21.42 11.20
C ILE A 219 -21.50 20.18 11.96
N THR A 220 -21.36 19.03 11.29
CA THR A 220 -20.78 17.84 11.95
C THR A 220 -19.32 18.10 12.33
N GLY A 221 -18.56 18.74 11.46
CA GLY A 221 -17.18 19.11 11.73
C GLY A 221 -16.43 19.60 10.49
N TRP A 222 -15.11 19.73 10.64
CA TRP A 222 -14.22 20.10 9.55
C TRP A 222 -13.70 18.84 8.85
N ARG A 223 -14.05 18.65 7.57
CA ARG A 223 -13.44 17.61 6.72
C ARG A 223 -11.99 17.98 6.46
N LEU A 224 -11.10 17.04 6.70
CA LEU A 224 -9.66 17.18 6.51
C LEU A 224 -9.23 16.30 5.35
N TRP A 225 -8.52 16.88 4.37
CA TRP A 225 -7.79 16.13 3.36
C TRP A 225 -6.37 15.92 3.85
N LEU A 226 -5.93 14.66 3.85
CA LEU A 226 -4.64 14.24 4.36
C LEU A 226 -3.67 14.06 3.19
N ASP A 227 -2.41 14.41 3.42
CA ASP A 227 -1.30 14.15 2.49
C ASP A 227 -1.07 12.64 2.28
N ALA A 228 -1.13 11.87 3.36
CA ALA A 228 -0.96 10.44 3.40
C ALA A 228 -2.09 9.80 4.23
N PRO A 229 -3.27 9.53 3.61
CA PRO A 229 -4.45 9.02 4.33
C PRO A 229 -4.19 7.69 5.07
N LEU A 230 -3.29 6.85 4.55
CA LEU A 230 -2.90 5.58 5.17
C LEU A 230 -2.01 5.73 6.41
N LYS A 231 -1.45 6.93 6.67
CA LYS A 231 -0.65 7.24 7.87
C LYS A 231 -1.49 7.84 9.01
N VAL A 232 -2.81 7.68 8.94
CA VAL A 232 -3.75 8.26 9.91
C VAL A 232 -3.50 7.79 11.35
N ASP A 233 -2.88 6.63 11.57
CA ASP A 233 -2.49 6.16 12.91
C ASP A 233 -1.59 7.17 13.63
N VAL A 234 -0.66 7.80 12.91
CA VAL A 234 0.23 8.84 13.45
C VAL A 234 -0.48 10.20 13.48
N LEU A 235 -1.22 10.54 12.41
CA LEU A 235 -1.93 11.81 12.30
C LEU A 235 -3.10 11.95 13.28
N SER A 236 -3.62 10.86 13.83
CA SER A 236 -4.71 10.91 14.81
C SER A 236 -4.21 11.16 16.25
N GLN A 237 -2.91 10.98 16.51
CA GLN A 237 -2.31 11.11 17.86
C GLN A 237 -1.80 12.52 18.20
N GLN A 238 -1.81 13.43 17.24
CA GLN A 238 -1.40 14.82 17.45
C GLN A 238 -2.35 15.56 18.41
N LYS A 239 -1.84 16.62 19.04
CA LYS A 239 -2.63 17.43 19.99
C LYS A 239 -3.78 18.12 19.24
N LEU A 240 -5.00 17.70 19.57
CA LEU A 240 -6.22 18.28 19.02
C LEU A 240 -6.67 19.52 19.82
N PRO A 241 -7.41 20.45 19.21
CA PRO A 241 -8.06 21.54 19.95
C PRO A 241 -8.97 21.00 21.06
N GLU A 242 -9.08 21.73 22.18
CA GLU A 242 -9.91 21.29 23.31
C GLU A 242 -11.37 21.07 22.90
N GLY A 243 -11.99 20.00 23.41
CA GLY A 243 -13.40 19.67 23.11
C GLY A 243 -13.63 19.10 21.70
N THR A 244 -12.57 18.81 20.95
CA THR A 244 -12.67 18.17 19.62
C THR A 244 -12.37 16.67 19.67
N LYS A 245 -12.90 15.95 18.68
CA LYS A 245 -12.71 14.52 18.47
C LYS A 245 -12.34 14.28 17.02
N TRP A 246 -11.32 13.46 16.82
CA TRP A 246 -10.93 12.96 15.50
C TRP A 246 -11.80 11.75 15.12
N GLN A 247 -12.36 11.78 13.92
CA GLN A 247 -13.03 10.65 13.28
C GLN A 247 -12.43 10.46 11.89
N ASP A 248 -12.24 9.24 11.44
CA ASP A 248 -11.61 8.99 10.15
C ASP A 248 -12.15 7.75 9.44
N TRP A 249 -11.64 7.55 8.22
CA TRP A 249 -12.05 6.47 7.34
C TRP A 249 -11.87 5.08 7.95
N ARG A 250 -11.01 4.89 8.97
CA ARG A 250 -10.80 3.57 9.61
C ARG A 250 -12.07 3.05 10.27
N ASP A 251 -12.95 3.94 10.74
CA ASP A 251 -14.23 3.56 11.33
C ASP A 251 -15.12 2.78 10.35
N ARG A 252 -14.96 2.99 9.03
CA ARG A 252 -15.75 2.35 7.97
C ARG A 252 -14.97 1.36 7.12
N LYS A 253 -13.68 1.63 6.88
CA LYS A 253 -12.84 0.89 5.92
C LYS A 253 -11.53 0.39 6.54
N GLY A 254 -11.37 0.49 7.86
CA GLY A 254 -10.16 0.05 8.57
C GLY A 254 -9.86 -1.42 8.35
N GLU A 255 -10.86 -2.29 8.48
CA GLU A 255 -10.70 -3.74 8.29
C GLU A 255 -10.26 -4.11 6.87
N LEU A 256 -10.78 -3.42 5.85
CA LEU A 256 -10.40 -3.65 4.45
C LEU A 256 -8.90 -3.35 4.23
N PHE A 257 -8.44 -2.16 4.62
CA PHE A 257 -7.03 -1.79 4.45
C PHE A 257 -6.09 -2.62 5.34
N GLN A 258 -6.56 -3.05 6.53
CA GLN A 258 -5.81 -4.00 7.35
C GLN A 258 -5.67 -5.36 6.67
N ALA A 259 -6.73 -5.88 6.06
CA ALA A 259 -6.68 -7.13 5.30
C ALA A 259 -5.70 -7.04 4.12
N VAL A 260 -5.75 -5.95 3.34
CA VAL A 260 -4.81 -5.71 2.23
C VAL A 260 -3.36 -5.66 2.72
N ARG A 261 -3.11 -4.97 3.85
CA ARG A 261 -1.77 -4.90 4.45
C ARG A 261 -1.30 -6.25 4.97
N MET A 262 -2.19 -7.02 5.59
CA MET A 262 -1.90 -8.38 6.07
C MET A 262 -1.53 -9.31 4.91
N GLU A 263 -2.29 -9.24 3.82
CA GLU A 263 -2.04 -10.02 2.60
C GLU A 263 -0.68 -9.69 1.98
N LYS A 264 -0.39 -8.39 1.82
CA LYS A 264 0.91 -7.90 1.33
C LYS A 264 2.07 -8.38 2.20
N ASN A 265 1.92 -8.34 3.53
CA ASN A 265 2.95 -8.85 4.45
C ASN A 265 3.12 -10.37 4.36
N MET A 266 2.03 -11.13 4.22
CA MET A 266 2.06 -12.58 4.10
C MET A 266 2.74 -13.01 2.80
N MET A 267 2.37 -12.41 1.65
CA MET A 267 3.06 -12.65 0.37
C MET A 267 4.53 -12.27 0.45
N GLY A 268 4.85 -11.12 1.07
CA GLY A 268 6.23 -10.70 1.32
C GLY A 268 7.02 -11.73 2.14
N LEU A 269 6.42 -12.28 3.20
CA LEU A 269 7.03 -13.33 4.03
C LEU A 269 7.28 -14.61 3.21
N LEU A 270 6.28 -15.10 2.48
CA LEU A 270 6.40 -16.31 1.65
C LEU A 270 7.50 -16.17 0.60
N LEU A 271 7.54 -15.04 -0.11
CA LEU A 271 8.57 -14.77 -1.12
C LEU A 271 9.96 -14.55 -0.48
N SER A 272 10.03 -13.96 0.72
CA SER A 272 11.29 -13.86 1.46
C SER A 272 11.84 -15.22 1.87
N LEU A 273 10.98 -16.20 2.16
CA LEU A 273 11.37 -17.58 2.44
C LEU A 273 12.02 -18.23 1.21
N ILE A 274 11.52 -17.94 0.00
CA ILE A 274 12.13 -18.42 -1.25
C ILE A 274 13.57 -17.88 -1.38
N VAL A 275 13.79 -16.60 -1.07
CA VAL A 275 15.13 -16.00 -1.05
C VAL A 275 16.00 -16.64 0.03
N ALA A 276 15.45 -16.94 1.21
CA ALA A 276 16.19 -17.64 2.27
C ALA A 276 16.60 -19.07 1.87
N VAL A 277 15.71 -19.82 1.20
CA VAL A 277 16.01 -21.14 0.64
C VAL A 277 17.11 -21.05 -0.43
N ALA A 278 17.07 -20.03 -1.29
CA ALA A 278 18.15 -19.76 -2.24
C ALA A 278 19.48 -19.43 -1.54
N ALA A 279 19.45 -18.74 -0.39
CA ALA A 279 20.64 -18.45 0.40
C ALA A 279 21.22 -19.71 1.07
N PHE A 280 20.38 -20.65 1.54
CA PHE A 280 20.85 -21.95 1.99
C PHE A 280 21.58 -22.73 0.89
N ASN A 281 21.14 -22.59 -0.36
CA ASN A 281 21.84 -23.17 -1.50
C ASN A 281 23.27 -22.60 -1.65
N ILE A 282 23.51 -21.32 -1.31
CA ILE A 282 24.88 -20.78 -1.26
C ILE A 282 25.70 -21.50 -0.19
N ILE A 283 25.13 -21.72 1.00
CA ILE A 283 25.86 -22.37 2.12
C ILE A 283 26.36 -23.75 1.70
N THR A 284 25.46 -24.59 1.19
CA THR A 284 25.78 -25.97 0.83
C THR A 284 26.73 -26.03 -0.35
N SER A 285 26.53 -25.17 -1.34
CA SER A 285 27.28 -25.20 -2.58
C SER A 285 28.69 -24.61 -2.44
N LEU A 286 28.85 -23.50 -1.69
CA LEU A 286 30.16 -22.94 -1.36
C LEU A 286 30.93 -23.86 -0.41
N GLY A 287 30.22 -24.53 0.52
CA GLY A 287 30.83 -25.55 1.39
C GLY A 287 31.39 -26.75 0.61
N LEU A 288 30.65 -27.25 -0.37
CA LEU A 288 31.12 -28.32 -1.26
C LEU A 288 32.34 -27.87 -2.09
N MET A 289 32.31 -26.65 -2.61
CA MET A 289 33.44 -26.08 -3.36
C MET A 289 34.71 -25.95 -2.51
N VAL A 290 34.56 -25.53 -1.25
CA VAL A 290 35.68 -25.45 -0.31
C VAL A 290 36.30 -26.83 -0.10
N MET A 291 35.49 -27.89 -0.01
CA MET A 291 35.99 -29.27 0.12
C MET A 291 36.75 -29.73 -1.13
N GLU A 292 36.26 -29.43 -2.32
CA GLU A 292 36.96 -29.76 -3.58
C GLU A 292 38.29 -29.00 -3.75
N LYS A 293 38.39 -27.80 -3.18
CA LYS A 293 39.54 -26.90 -3.32
C LYS A 293 40.49 -26.87 -2.13
N GLN A 294 40.44 -27.88 -1.25
CA GLN A 294 41.30 -27.93 -0.05
C GLN A 294 42.79 -27.90 -0.37
N GLY A 295 43.24 -28.61 -1.42
CA GLY A 295 44.64 -28.59 -1.85
C GLY A 295 45.11 -27.19 -2.29
N GLU A 296 44.31 -26.48 -3.08
CA GLU A 296 44.62 -25.10 -3.50
C GLU A 296 44.67 -24.14 -2.30
N VAL A 297 43.78 -24.29 -1.33
CA VAL A 297 43.78 -23.51 -0.09
C VAL A 297 45.05 -23.76 0.72
N ALA A 298 45.47 -25.02 0.86
CA ALA A 298 46.70 -25.39 1.56
C ALA A 298 47.95 -24.80 0.89
N ILE A 299 48.02 -24.82 -0.45
CA ILE A 299 49.11 -24.18 -1.20
C ILE A 299 49.15 -22.67 -0.96
N LEU A 300 48.00 -22.00 -0.92
CA LEU A 300 47.93 -20.57 -0.62
C LEU A 300 48.37 -20.27 0.82
N GLN A 301 48.03 -21.13 1.78
CA GLN A 301 48.49 -21.02 3.18
C GLN A 301 50.01 -21.18 3.30
N THR A 302 50.61 -22.16 2.61
CA THR A 302 52.06 -22.37 2.64
C THR A 302 52.83 -21.25 1.94
N GLN A 303 52.21 -20.57 0.99
CA GLN A 303 52.74 -19.34 0.37
C GLN A 303 52.58 -18.08 1.24
N GLY A 304 51.96 -18.19 2.42
CA GLY A 304 51.88 -17.11 3.41
C GLY A 304 50.53 -16.41 3.53
N LEU A 305 49.46 -16.89 2.89
CA LEU A 305 48.12 -16.35 3.15
C LEU A 305 47.63 -16.74 4.55
N THR A 306 47.20 -15.74 5.32
CA THR A 306 46.59 -15.95 6.63
C THR A 306 45.18 -16.57 6.51
N PRO A 307 44.69 -17.30 7.52
CA PRO A 307 43.33 -17.83 7.55
C PRO A 307 42.25 -16.76 7.30
N ARG A 308 42.46 -15.53 7.79
CA ARG A 308 41.56 -14.40 7.53
C ARG A 308 41.52 -13.98 6.06
N GLN A 309 42.65 -14.02 5.37
CA GLN A 309 42.72 -13.69 3.94
C GLN A 309 42.02 -14.78 3.10
N ILE A 310 42.13 -16.04 3.50
CA ILE A 310 41.42 -17.16 2.85
C ILE A 310 39.92 -17.04 3.05
N MET A 311 39.49 -16.77 4.28
CA MET A 311 38.09 -16.47 4.57
C MET A 311 37.57 -15.33 3.69
N ALA A 312 38.34 -14.25 3.55
CA ALA A 312 37.97 -13.11 2.70
C ALA A 312 37.85 -13.49 1.21
N VAL A 313 38.68 -14.40 0.69
CA VAL A 313 38.57 -14.89 -0.71
C VAL A 313 37.22 -15.56 -0.95
N PHE A 314 36.84 -16.51 -0.09
CA PHE A 314 35.57 -17.25 -0.22
C PHE A 314 34.35 -16.37 0.08
N MET A 315 34.46 -15.44 1.03
CA MET A 315 33.41 -14.44 1.28
C MET A 315 33.19 -13.55 0.06
N VAL A 316 34.26 -13.03 -0.55
CA VAL A 316 34.14 -12.20 -1.77
C VAL A 316 33.50 -13.01 -2.90
N GLN A 317 33.86 -14.28 -3.06
CA GLN A 317 33.29 -15.12 -4.11
C GLN A 317 31.78 -15.33 -3.91
N GLY A 318 31.36 -15.74 -2.72
CA GLY A 318 29.94 -15.97 -2.43
C GLY A 318 29.13 -14.66 -2.40
N ALA A 319 29.70 -13.59 -1.85
CA ALA A 319 29.09 -12.27 -1.87
C ALA A 319 28.91 -11.77 -3.30
N SER A 320 29.87 -12.01 -4.21
CA SER A 320 29.73 -11.61 -5.62
C SER A 320 28.53 -12.28 -6.28
N ALA A 321 28.34 -13.59 -6.07
CA ALA A 321 27.17 -14.30 -6.59
C ALA A 321 25.84 -13.74 -6.01
N GLY A 322 25.82 -13.47 -4.70
CA GLY A 322 24.67 -12.86 -4.03
C GLY A 322 24.35 -11.45 -4.52
N ILE A 323 25.36 -10.60 -4.69
CA ILE A 323 25.23 -9.23 -5.16
C ILE A 323 24.76 -9.19 -6.61
N ILE A 324 25.39 -9.98 -7.48
CA ILE A 324 24.98 -10.06 -8.89
C ILE A 324 23.54 -10.58 -8.99
N GLY A 325 23.19 -11.63 -8.25
CA GLY A 325 21.84 -12.19 -8.23
C GLY A 325 20.80 -11.20 -7.72
N ALA A 326 21.08 -10.50 -6.61
CA ALA A 326 20.17 -9.50 -6.07
C ALA A 326 19.99 -8.29 -6.98
N LEU A 327 21.07 -7.78 -7.60
CA LEU A 327 20.99 -6.67 -8.54
C LEU A 327 20.25 -7.05 -9.82
N LEU A 328 20.58 -8.20 -10.42
CA LEU A 328 19.86 -8.70 -11.59
C LEU A 328 18.39 -8.96 -11.26
N GLY A 329 18.11 -9.57 -10.12
CA GLY A 329 16.74 -9.83 -9.68
C GLY A 329 15.95 -8.54 -9.46
N ALA A 330 16.55 -7.52 -8.86
CA ALA A 330 15.90 -6.23 -8.63
C ALA A 330 15.61 -5.49 -9.95
N VAL A 331 16.59 -5.46 -10.86
CA VAL A 331 16.43 -4.82 -12.19
C VAL A 331 15.41 -5.57 -13.03
N LEU A 332 15.53 -6.91 -13.13
CA LEU A 332 14.59 -7.73 -13.90
C LEU A 332 13.19 -7.69 -13.28
N GLY A 333 13.07 -7.68 -11.96
CA GLY A 333 11.78 -7.58 -11.27
C GLY A 333 11.10 -6.23 -11.51
N ALA A 334 11.85 -5.12 -11.42
CA ALA A 334 11.33 -3.80 -11.73
C ALA A 334 10.93 -3.67 -13.21
N LEU A 335 11.75 -4.19 -14.12
CA LEU A 335 11.46 -4.21 -15.56
C LEU A 335 10.21 -5.06 -15.85
N LEU A 336 10.14 -6.26 -15.30
CA LEU A 336 9.00 -7.17 -15.44
C LEU A 336 7.71 -6.52 -14.92
N ALA A 337 7.76 -5.92 -13.73
CA ALA A 337 6.63 -5.20 -13.15
C ALA A 337 6.17 -4.05 -14.05
N SER A 338 7.10 -3.25 -14.59
CA SER A 338 6.77 -2.13 -15.48
C SER A 338 6.13 -2.56 -16.81
N GLN A 339 6.49 -3.75 -17.30
CA GLN A 339 6.03 -4.28 -18.57
C GLN A 339 4.88 -5.28 -18.43
N LEU A 340 4.39 -5.51 -17.21
CA LEU A 340 3.44 -6.58 -16.90
C LEU A 340 2.14 -6.43 -17.69
N ASN A 341 1.62 -5.21 -17.79
CA ASN A 341 0.42 -4.88 -18.59
C ASN A 341 0.61 -5.11 -20.10
N ASN A 342 1.82 -4.98 -20.62
CA ASN A 342 2.15 -5.25 -22.03
C ASN A 342 2.36 -6.75 -22.31
N LEU A 343 2.72 -7.53 -21.29
CA LEU A 343 2.95 -8.99 -21.40
C LEU A 343 1.67 -9.80 -21.22
N MET A 344 0.70 -9.33 -20.43
CA MET A 344 -0.56 -10.05 -20.15
C MET A 344 -1.32 -10.51 -21.42
N PRO A 345 -1.51 -9.66 -22.46
CA PRO A 345 -2.21 -10.09 -23.67
C PRO A 345 -1.48 -11.20 -24.43
N ILE A 346 -0.15 -11.23 -24.35
CA ILE A 346 0.71 -12.18 -25.08
C ILE A 346 0.58 -13.59 -24.48
N ILE A 347 0.42 -13.69 -23.17
CA ILE A 347 0.29 -14.96 -22.45
C ILE A 347 -1.15 -15.49 -22.37
N GLY A 348 -2.10 -14.85 -23.07
CA GLY A 348 -3.52 -15.24 -23.06
C GLY A 348 -4.25 -14.93 -21.75
N ALA A 349 -3.62 -14.19 -20.83
CA ALA A 349 -4.22 -13.74 -19.58
C ALA A 349 -4.92 -12.38 -19.78
N LEU A 350 -5.84 -12.33 -20.75
CA LEU A 350 -6.62 -11.12 -21.01
C LEU A 350 -7.62 -10.95 -19.85
N LEU A 351 -7.32 -10.03 -18.93
CA LEU A 351 -8.35 -9.42 -18.11
C LEU A 351 -9.13 -8.51 -19.05
N ASP A 352 -10.44 -8.69 -19.18
CA ASP A 352 -11.35 -7.95 -20.09
C ASP A 352 -11.17 -6.42 -19.99
N GLY A 353 -10.19 -5.86 -20.70
CA GLY A 353 -9.85 -4.43 -20.69
C GLY A 353 -9.24 -3.89 -19.38
N ALA A 354 -9.07 -4.69 -18.33
CA ALA A 354 -8.58 -4.21 -17.04
C ALA A 354 -7.04 -4.30 -16.94
N ALA A 355 -6.38 -3.15 -16.86
CA ALA A 355 -4.94 -3.08 -16.58
C ALA A 355 -4.67 -3.45 -15.11
N LEU A 356 -3.62 -4.22 -14.85
CA LEU A 356 -3.18 -4.46 -13.48
C LEU A 356 -2.54 -3.18 -12.93
N PRO A 357 -2.95 -2.75 -11.72
CA PRO A 357 -2.34 -1.60 -11.09
C PRO A 357 -0.96 -2.01 -10.58
N VAL A 358 0.08 -1.32 -11.05
CA VAL A 358 1.47 -1.57 -10.65
C VAL A 358 2.10 -0.26 -10.16
N ALA A 359 2.64 -0.27 -8.95
CA ALA A 359 3.39 0.85 -8.38
C ALA A 359 4.75 0.36 -7.87
N ILE A 360 5.79 0.66 -8.63
CA ILE A 360 7.18 0.36 -8.25
C ILE A 360 7.66 1.44 -7.29
N GLU A 361 7.99 1.05 -6.06
CA GLU A 361 8.56 1.96 -5.06
C GLU A 361 10.09 1.77 -4.99
N PRO A 362 10.90 2.73 -5.50
CA PRO A 362 12.35 2.55 -5.59
C PRO A 362 13.02 2.23 -4.25
N LEU A 363 12.55 2.86 -3.17
CA LEU A 363 13.09 2.63 -1.83
C LEU A 363 12.82 1.19 -1.35
N GLN A 364 11.66 0.63 -1.68
CA GLN A 364 11.33 -0.75 -1.37
C GLN A 364 12.20 -1.72 -2.18
N VAL A 365 12.39 -1.47 -3.48
CA VAL A 365 13.25 -2.29 -4.35
C VAL A 365 14.70 -2.29 -3.85
N ILE A 366 15.23 -1.12 -3.50
CA ILE A 366 16.57 -0.99 -2.91
C ILE A 366 16.64 -1.75 -1.58
N GLY A 367 15.63 -1.63 -0.72
CA GLY A 367 15.54 -2.35 0.55
C GLY A 367 15.57 -3.87 0.36
N ILE A 368 14.82 -4.39 -0.62
CA ILE A 368 14.81 -5.82 -0.97
C ILE A 368 16.19 -6.26 -1.47
N ALA A 369 16.82 -5.51 -2.37
CA ALA A 369 18.14 -5.83 -2.89
C ALA A 369 19.19 -5.87 -1.78
N LEU A 370 19.20 -4.87 -0.89
CA LEU A 370 20.12 -4.81 0.26
C LEU A 370 19.87 -5.95 1.25
N ALA A 371 18.62 -6.29 1.54
CA ALA A 371 18.28 -7.41 2.41
C ALA A 371 18.76 -8.74 1.81
N ALA A 372 18.52 -8.97 0.51
CA ALA A 372 18.99 -10.17 -0.19
C ALA A 372 20.53 -10.25 -0.21
N MET A 373 21.21 -9.13 -0.46
CA MET A 373 22.68 -9.04 -0.39
C MET A 373 23.19 -9.35 1.02
N ALA A 374 22.54 -8.84 2.07
CA ALA A 374 22.90 -9.10 3.45
C ALA A 374 22.71 -10.58 3.81
N ILE A 375 21.58 -11.18 3.44
CA ILE A 375 21.32 -12.61 3.64
C ILE A 375 22.37 -13.45 2.91
N ALA A 376 22.67 -13.14 1.64
CA ALA A 376 23.69 -13.86 0.88
C ALA A 376 25.08 -13.72 1.51
N LEU A 377 25.47 -12.53 1.96
CA LEU A 377 26.72 -12.31 2.67
C LEU A 377 26.76 -13.16 3.96
N LEU A 378 25.70 -13.14 4.76
CA LEU A 378 25.60 -13.92 6.00
C LEU A 378 25.75 -15.43 5.75
N SER A 379 25.12 -15.94 4.68
CA SER A 379 25.25 -17.33 4.25
C SER A 379 26.70 -17.72 3.89
N THR A 380 27.54 -16.78 3.48
CA THR A 380 28.95 -17.09 3.13
C THR A 380 29.88 -17.19 4.33
N LEU A 381 29.50 -16.68 5.52
CA LEU A 381 30.41 -16.69 6.68
C LEU A 381 30.77 -18.11 7.11
N TYR A 382 29.79 -19.00 7.25
CA TYR A 382 30.02 -20.35 7.75
C TYR A 382 30.96 -21.17 6.82
N PRO A 383 30.70 -21.29 5.50
CA PRO A 383 31.61 -22.00 4.60
C PRO A 383 33.01 -21.37 4.54
N SER A 384 33.10 -20.02 4.55
CA SER A 384 34.37 -19.32 4.46
C SER A 384 35.25 -19.51 5.70
N TRP A 385 34.63 -19.52 6.88
CA TRP A 385 35.33 -19.83 8.13
C TRP A 385 35.84 -21.28 8.13
N ARG A 386 35.01 -22.22 7.66
CA ARG A 386 35.41 -23.63 7.53
C ARG A 386 36.57 -23.82 6.54
N ALA A 387 36.60 -23.04 5.46
CA ALA A 387 37.71 -23.00 4.51
C ALA A 387 39.02 -22.51 5.14
N ALA A 388 38.94 -21.49 5.99
CA ALA A 388 40.10 -20.93 6.68
C ALA A 388 40.69 -21.88 7.73
N ALA A 389 39.87 -22.81 8.26
CA ALA A 389 40.25 -23.75 9.30
C ALA A 389 40.93 -25.04 8.77
N THR A 390 41.09 -25.21 7.45
CA THR A 390 41.79 -26.37 6.88
C THR A 390 43.27 -26.35 7.24
N GLN A 391 43.81 -27.48 7.71
CA GLN A 391 45.23 -27.62 8.03
C GLN A 391 46.02 -27.97 6.76
N PRO A 392 47.08 -27.20 6.39
CA PRO A 392 47.84 -27.46 5.17
C PRO A 392 48.44 -28.87 5.12
N ALA A 393 48.93 -29.35 6.27
CA ALA A 393 49.58 -30.66 6.39
C ALA A 393 48.61 -31.83 6.20
N GLU A 394 47.33 -31.68 6.57
CA GLU A 394 46.31 -32.71 6.36
C GLU A 394 45.79 -32.69 4.93
N ALA A 395 45.58 -31.50 4.37
CA ALA A 395 45.07 -31.33 3.00
C ALA A 395 46.05 -31.84 1.94
N LEU A 396 47.36 -31.69 2.14
CA LEU A 396 48.40 -32.15 1.22
C LEU A 396 48.84 -33.61 1.44
N ARG A 397 48.33 -34.30 2.47
CA ARG A 397 48.68 -35.70 2.77
C ARG A 397 47.95 -36.71 1.87
N TYR A 398 46.85 -36.27 1.25
CA TYR A 398 45.95 -37.11 0.45
C TYR A 398 45.97 -36.78 -1.06
N GLU A 399 46.87 -35.89 -1.48
CA GLU A 399 47.39 -35.80 -2.86
C GLU A 399 48.67 -36.64 -2.97
#